data_AF-A0A2S6XCR7-F1
#
_entry.id   AF-A0A2S6XCR7-F1
#
_cell.length_a   1.000
_cell.length_b   1.000
_cell.length_c   1.000
_cell.angle_alpha   90.00
_cell.angle_beta   90.00
_cell.angle_gamma   90.00
#
_symmetry.space_group_name_H-M   'P 1'
#
loop_
_entity.id
_entity.type
_entity.pdbx_description
1 polymer ?
#
loop_
_entity_poly.entity_id
_entity_poly.type
_entity_poly.pdbx_seq_one_letter_code
_entity_poly.pdbx_strand_id
1 'polypeptide(L)'
;MPLATKIRRLIDLKRQPDGSEYPLAEIAREASRLYRAKKNLLANDEGGGEEKDVLNRQFLSELLSGKRTNPPFDKIEALSLFFEVSPAYFAIGAEVTEETRAAENEVQLIADLRELKEKLDTEGDEASEEGTELLAAIFRGAKEEDPQAVMGVLRMTLAAMKMNPRKDRSS
;
A
#
# COMPACT_ATOMS: atom_id res chain seq x y z
N MET A 1 -2.23 -16.80 1.08
CA MET A 1 -2.35 -16.19 -0.27
C MET A 1 -1.04 -16.33 -1.03
N PRO A 2 -1.01 -16.65 -2.35
CA PRO A 2 0.23 -16.69 -3.14
C PRO A 2 0.91 -15.32 -3.24
N LEU A 3 2.24 -15.28 -3.34
CA LEU A 3 3.02 -14.04 -3.45
C LEU A 3 2.57 -13.18 -4.64
N ALA A 4 2.34 -13.79 -5.81
CA ALA A 4 1.86 -13.09 -6.99
C ALA A 4 0.54 -12.34 -6.74
N THR A 5 -0.38 -12.95 -6.01
CA THR A 5 -1.68 -12.36 -5.64
C THR A 5 -1.49 -11.17 -4.69
N LYS A 6 -0.60 -11.31 -3.70
CA LYS A 6 -0.25 -10.22 -2.78
C LYS A 6 0.30 -9.01 -3.53
N ILE A 7 1.25 -9.23 -4.45
CA ILE A 7 1.83 -8.13 -5.24
C ILE A 7 0.77 -7.48 -6.13
N ARG A 8 -0.08 -8.25 -6.82
CA ARG A 8 -1.18 -7.68 -7.64
C ARG A 8 -2.10 -6.80 -6.81
N ARG A 9 -2.48 -7.29 -5.62
CA ARG A 9 -3.33 -6.52 -4.70
C ARG A 9 -2.70 -5.16 -4.35
N LEU A 10 -1.40 -5.11 -4.07
CA LEU A 10 -0.71 -3.85 -3.79
C LEU A 10 -0.66 -2.92 -5.02
N ILE A 11 -0.46 -3.47 -6.23
CA ILE A 11 -0.51 -2.70 -7.49
C ILE A 11 -1.91 -2.10 -7.71
N ASP A 12 -2.95 -2.87 -7.41
CA ASP A 12 -4.32 -2.40 -7.54
C ASP A 12 -4.59 -1.26 -6.55
N LEU A 13 -4.14 -1.40 -5.31
CA LEU A 13 -4.36 -0.42 -4.24
C LEU A 13 -3.56 0.88 -4.40
N LYS A 14 -2.29 0.81 -4.81
CA LYS A 14 -1.45 2.00 -4.95
C LYS A 14 -1.65 2.64 -6.33
N ARG A 15 -2.37 3.77 -6.35
CA ARG A 15 -2.58 4.58 -7.56
C ARG A 15 -1.63 5.76 -7.62
N GLN A 16 -1.38 6.23 -8.84
CA GLN A 16 -0.70 7.50 -9.09
C GLN A 16 -1.54 8.67 -8.56
N PRO A 17 -0.96 9.87 -8.36
CA PRO A 17 -1.71 11.04 -7.91
C PRO A 17 -2.87 11.43 -8.83
N ASP A 18 -2.79 11.10 -10.12
CA ASP A 18 -3.84 11.29 -11.11
C ASP A 18 -4.90 10.17 -11.11
N GLY A 19 -4.76 9.17 -10.24
CA GLY A 19 -5.64 8.00 -10.12
C GLY A 19 -5.29 6.84 -11.04
N SER A 20 -4.33 6.99 -11.95
CA SER A 20 -3.93 5.93 -12.89
C SER A 20 -3.11 4.82 -12.21
N GLU A 21 -2.99 3.67 -12.88
CA GLU A 21 -2.16 2.56 -12.39
C GLU A 21 -0.67 2.85 -12.62
N TYR A 22 0.20 2.38 -11.73
CA TYR A 22 1.64 2.45 -11.97
C TYR A 22 2.07 1.40 -13.02
N PRO A 23 2.76 1.79 -14.10
CA PRO A 23 3.39 0.85 -15.02
C PRO A 23 4.43 -0.02 -14.31
N LEU A 24 4.54 -1.30 -14.67
CA LEU A 24 5.52 -2.21 -14.05
C LEU A 24 6.98 -1.73 -14.14
N ALA A 25 7.32 -1.02 -15.22
CA ALA A 25 8.65 -0.43 -15.39
C ALA A 25 8.92 0.67 -14.34
N GLU A 26 7.90 1.46 -14.03
CA GLU A 26 7.98 2.54 -13.06
C GLU A 26 8.03 1.99 -11.63
N ILE A 27 7.21 0.99 -11.31
CA ILE A 27 7.29 0.27 -10.02
C ILE A 27 8.71 -0.25 -9.81
N ALA A 28 9.30 -0.91 -10.81
CA ALA A 28 10.64 -1.47 -10.70
C ALA A 28 11.71 -0.39 -10.49
N ARG A 29 11.63 0.71 -11.25
CA ARG A 29 12.55 1.84 -11.15
C ARG A 29 12.45 2.51 -9.79
N GLU A 30 11.24 2.85 -9.34
CA GLU A 30 11.02 3.57 -8.08
C GLU A 30 11.36 2.70 -6.86
N ALA A 31 10.98 1.41 -6.86
CA ALA A 31 11.38 0.48 -5.82
C ALA A 31 12.90 0.40 -5.69
N SER A 32 13.61 0.30 -6.82
CA SER A 32 15.08 0.28 -6.84
C SER A 32 15.69 1.59 -6.34
N ARG A 33 15.11 2.74 -6.72
CA ARG A 33 15.55 4.06 -6.24
C ARG A 33 15.37 4.21 -4.74
N LEU A 34 14.19 3.85 -4.20
CA LEU A 34 13.88 3.95 -2.78
C LEU A 34 14.76 3.03 -1.93
N TYR A 35 15.01 1.81 -2.41
CA TYR A 35 15.93 0.89 -1.74
C TYR A 35 17.35 1.47 -1.65
N ARG A 36 17.87 2.01 -2.76
CA ARG A 36 19.20 2.64 -2.78
C ARG A 36 19.28 3.84 -1.85
N ALA A 37 18.24 4.69 -1.84
CA ALA A 37 18.13 5.82 -0.93
C ALA A 37 18.23 5.38 0.54
N LYS A 38 17.45 4.35 0.92
CA LYS A 38 17.46 3.81 2.28
C LYS A 38 18.82 3.25 2.69
N LYS A 39 19.54 2.61 1.76
CA LYS A 39 20.85 2.01 2.02
C LYS A 39 22.01 3.00 1.89
N ASN A 40 21.74 4.29 1.68
CA ASN A 40 22.75 5.32 1.38
C ASN A 40 23.66 4.94 0.21
N LEU A 41 23.14 4.19 -0.77
CA LEU A 41 23.89 3.76 -1.95
C LEU A 41 23.87 4.80 -3.08
N LEU A 42 23.22 5.95 -2.87
CA LEU A 42 23.06 7.01 -3.88
C LEU A 42 24.34 7.84 -4.12
N ALA A 43 25.43 7.63 -3.37
CA ALA A 43 26.52 8.60 -3.27
C ALA A 43 27.95 8.08 -3.52
N ASN A 44 28.13 6.85 -4.03
CA ASN A 44 29.48 6.29 -4.23
C ASN A 44 29.88 6.06 -5.70
N ASP A 45 29.20 6.70 -6.65
CA ASP A 45 29.52 6.54 -8.07
C ASP A 45 30.36 7.73 -8.60
N GLU A 46 31.55 7.90 -8.05
CA GLU A 46 32.66 8.58 -8.75
C GLU A 46 33.25 7.69 -9.87
N GLY A 47 32.58 6.57 -10.20
CA GLY A 47 33.14 5.45 -10.94
C GLY A 47 32.30 4.95 -12.12
N GLY A 48 31.39 5.73 -12.69
CA GLY A 48 30.80 5.51 -14.03
C GLY A 48 30.33 4.07 -14.34
N GLY A 49 29.94 3.29 -13.33
CA GLY A 49 29.51 1.92 -13.48
C GLY A 49 28.00 1.89 -13.44
N GLU A 50 27.34 1.44 -14.52
CA GLU A 50 25.88 1.35 -14.59
C GLU A 50 25.29 0.82 -13.28
N GLU A 51 24.62 1.71 -12.53
CA GLU A 51 24.00 1.37 -11.26
C GLU A 51 22.96 0.27 -11.49
N LYS A 52 23.27 -0.95 -11.03
CA LYS A 52 22.45 -2.12 -11.31
C LYS A 52 21.17 -2.06 -10.47
N ASP A 53 20.04 -1.82 -11.14
CA ASP A 53 18.73 -1.87 -10.49
C ASP A 53 18.50 -3.19 -9.74
N VAL A 54 18.07 -3.09 -8.48
CA VAL A 54 17.78 -4.23 -7.60
C VAL A 54 16.53 -4.99 -8.09
N LEU A 55 15.59 -4.25 -8.67
CA LEU A 55 14.38 -4.77 -9.29
C LEU A 55 14.28 -4.27 -10.74
N ASN A 56 13.96 -5.17 -11.67
CA ASN A 56 13.68 -4.80 -13.05
C ASN A 56 12.27 -5.24 -13.47
N ARG A 57 11.77 -4.67 -14.57
CA ARG A 57 10.43 -4.96 -15.11
C ARG A 57 10.20 -6.45 -15.37
N GLN A 58 11.20 -7.14 -15.94
CA GLN A 58 11.08 -8.55 -16.30
C GLN A 58 10.91 -9.42 -15.04
N PHE A 59 11.72 -9.15 -14.02
CA PHE A 59 11.65 -9.86 -12.74
C PHE A 59 10.28 -9.65 -12.07
N LEU A 60 9.77 -8.41 -12.06
CA LEU A 60 8.44 -8.13 -11.52
C LEU A 60 7.34 -8.86 -12.31
N SER A 61 7.44 -8.92 -13.65
CA SER A 61 6.52 -9.70 -14.48
C SER A 61 6.58 -11.20 -14.17
N GLU A 62 7.78 -11.75 -13.94
CA GLU A 62 7.97 -13.15 -13.55
C GLU A 62 7.36 -13.45 -12.17
N LEU A 63 7.49 -12.54 -11.20
CA LEU A 63 6.80 -12.64 -9.91
C LEU A 63 5.28 -12.61 -10.08
N LEU A 64 4.76 -11.67 -10.86
CA LEU A 64 3.32 -11.52 -11.08
C LEU A 64 2.71 -12.71 -11.82
N SER A 65 3.46 -13.36 -12.70
CA SER A 65 3.02 -14.57 -13.40
C SER A 65 3.13 -15.84 -12.54
N GLY A 66 3.76 -15.78 -11.37
CA GLY A 66 4.05 -16.94 -10.53
C GLY A 66 5.21 -17.81 -11.03
N LYS A 67 5.89 -17.43 -12.12
CA LYS A 67 7.12 -18.10 -12.59
C LYS A 67 8.24 -18.03 -11.55
N ARG A 68 8.24 -16.96 -10.75
CA ARG A 68 9.07 -16.84 -9.54
C ARG A 68 8.17 -16.69 -8.33
N THR A 69 8.45 -17.48 -7.30
CA THR A 69 7.66 -17.51 -6.06
C THR A 69 8.46 -17.18 -4.81
N ASN A 70 9.79 -17.22 -4.90
CA ASN A 70 10.70 -16.96 -3.79
C ASN A 70 11.78 -15.92 -4.20
N PRO A 71 11.44 -14.62 -4.25
CA PRO A 71 12.42 -13.57 -4.47
C PRO A 71 13.38 -13.43 -3.29
N PRO A 72 14.64 -13.01 -3.49
CA PRO A 72 15.53 -12.70 -2.39
C PRO A 72 15.06 -11.44 -1.63
N PHE A 73 15.52 -11.31 -0.38
CA PHE A 73 15.02 -10.31 0.56
C PHE A 73 15.25 -8.86 0.12
N ASP A 74 16.34 -8.57 -0.60
CA ASP A 74 16.62 -7.26 -1.19
C ASP A 74 15.47 -6.74 -2.07
N LYS A 75 14.86 -7.64 -2.85
CA LYS A 75 13.72 -7.32 -3.71
C LYS A 75 12.44 -7.16 -2.94
N ILE A 76 12.24 -7.95 -1.88
CA ILE A 76 11.11 -7.79 -0.98
C ILE A 76 11.20 -6.44 -0.26
N GLU A 77 12.36 -6.07 0.26
CA GLU A 77 12.58 -4.78 0.91
C GLU A 77 12.37 -3.61 -0.09
N ALA A 78 12.84 -3.74 -1.33
CA ALA A 78 12.58 -2.73 -2.36
C ALA A 78 11.08 -2.55 -2.65
N LEU A 79 10.33 -3.65 -2.80
CA LEU A 79 8.89 -3.63 -3.01
C LEU A 79 8.15 -3.08 -1.78
N SER A 80 8.57 -3.45 -0.57
CA SER A 80 7.96 -2.99 0.68
C SER A 80 8.09 -1.48 0.84
N LEU A 81 9.24 -0.91 0.43
CA LEU A 81 9.45 0.54 0.42
C LEU A 81 8.57 1.24 -0.62
N PHE A 82 8.45 0.67 -1.82
CA PHE A 82 7.59 1.25 -2.84
C PHE A 82 6.11 1.22 -2.44
N PHE A 83 5.62 0.11 -1.89
CA PHE A 83 4.21 -0.03 -1.49
C PHE A 83 3.92 0.52 -0.10
N GLU A 84 4.95 0.92 0.66
CA GLU A 84 4.83 1.42 2.04
C GLU A 84 4.15 0.42 2.98
N VAL A 85 4.47 -0.86 2.81
CA VAL A 85 3.98 -1.95 3.65
C VAL A 85 5.12 -2.66 4.37
N SER A 86 4.84 -3.35 5.46
CA SER A 86 5.84 -4.19 6.13
C SER A 86 6.35 -5.30 5.19
N PRO A 87 7.66 -5.61 5.16
CA PRO A 87 8.20 -6.78 4.46
C PRO A 87 7.50 -8.10 4.86
N ALA A 88 7.01 -8.19 6.11
CA ALA A 88 6.28 -9.34 6.62
C ALA A 88 5.02 -9.65 5.79
N TYR A 89 4.42 -8.65 5.14
CA TYR A 89 3.28 -8.85 4.24
C TYR A 89 3.60 -9.85 3.13
N PHE A 90 4.84 -9.92 2.63
CA PHE A 90 5.20 -10.79 1.51
C PHE A 90 5.44 -12.25 1.92
N ALA A 91 5.45 -12.58 3.21
CA ALA A 91 5.66 -13.93 3.70
C ALA A 91 4.57 -14.90 3.21
N ILE A 92 4.95 -16.13 2.89
CA ILE A 92 4.05 -17.18 2.36
C ILE A 92 4.32 -18.54 3.01
N GLY A 93 3.28 -19.39 3.05
CA GLY A 93 3.43 -20.79 3.50
C GLY A 93 3.82 -20.90 4.98
N ALA A 94 4.91 -21.61 5.27
CA ALA A 94 5.39 -21.86 6.63
C ALA A 94 5.92 -20.60 7.35
N GLU A 95 6.11 -19.49 6.63
CA GLU A 95 6.61 -18.22 7.18
C GLU A 95 5.49 -17.33 7.73
N VAL A 96 4.22 -17.76 7.66
CA VAL A 96 3.09 -16.99 8.15
C VAL A 96 3.11 -16.96 9.68
N THR A 97 3.41 -15.80 10.25
CA THR A 97 3.38 -15.51 11.69
C THR A 97 2.21 -14.60 12.06
N GLU A 98 2.05 -14.27 13.34
CA GLU A 98 1.10 -13.24 13.76
C GLU A 98 1.46 -11.86 13.19
N GLU A 99 2.74 -11.53 13.08
CA GLU A 99 3.22 -10.30 12.44
C GLU A 99 2.83 -10.25 10.95
N THR A 100 2.92 -11.38 10.24
CA THR A 100 2.43 -11.49 8.86
C THR A 100 0.93 -11.23 8.77
N ARG A 101 0.14 -11.74 9.72
CA ARG A 101 -1.32 -11.53 9.75
C ARG A 101 -1.67 -10.08 10.02
N ALA A 102 -0.98 -9.43 10.96
CA ALA A 102 -1.15 -8.00 11.21
C ALA A 102 -0.86 -7.17 9.94
N ALA A 103 0.24 -7.47 9.23
CA ALA A 103 0.54 -6.81 7.96
C ALA A 103 -0.52 -7.09 6.87
N GLU A 104 -1.10 -8.29 6.82
CA GLU A 104 -2.23 -8.58 5.93
C GLU A 104 -3.50 -7.80 6.31
N ASN A 105 -3.79 -7.66 7.60
CA ASN A 105 -4.92 -6.90 8.12
C ASN A 105 -4.79 -5.41 7.79
N GLU A 106 -3.60 -4.82 7.91
CA GLU A 106 -3.34 -3.43 7.53
C GLU A 106 -3.62 -3.18 6.04
N VAL A 107 -3.16 -4.08 5.16
CA VAL A 107 -3.43 -3.97 3.72
C VAL A 107 -4.91 -4.19 3.40
N GLN A 108 -5.58 -5.07 4.15
CA GLN A 108 -7.03 -5.25 4.03
C GLN A 108 -7.78 -3.97 4.42
N LEU A 109 -7.39 -3.33 5.53
CA LEU A 109 -7.97 -2.07 5.98
C LEU A 109 -7.85 -0.96 4.93
N ILE A 110 -6.68 -0.84 4.28
CA ILE A 110 -6.48 0.12 3.18
C ILE A 110 -7.41 -0.18 2.01
N ALA A 111 -7.62 -1.46 1.68
CA ALA A 111 -8.54 -1.86 0.61
C ALA A 111 -9.99 -1.49 0.94
N ASP A 112 -10.43 -1.77 2.16
CA ASP A 112 -11.80 -1.50 2.61
C ASP A 112 -12.08 0.00 2.62
N LEU A 113 -11.12 0.82 3.10
CA LEU A 113 -11.22 2.28 3.07
C LEU A 113 -11.31 2.83 1.64
N ARG A 114 -10.61 2.23 0.69
CA ARG A 114 -10.68 2.64 -0.71
C ARG A 114 -12.03 2.32 -1.33
N GLU A 115 -12.54 1.10 -1.11
CA GLU A 115 -13.87 0.72 -1.59
C GLU A 115 -14.94 1.65 -1.02
N LEU A 116 -14.81 2.01 0.26
CA LEU A 116 -15.70 2.98 0.89
C LEU A 116 -15.68 4.33 0.21
N LYS A 117 -14.48 4.84 -0.06
CA LYS A 117 -14.30 6.11 -0.75
C LYS A 117 -14.95 6.07 -2.13
N GLU A 118 -14.72 4.99 -2.90
CA GLU A 118 -15.32 4.82 -4.22
C GLU A 118 -16.86 4.80 -4.15
N LYS A 119 -17.46 4.12 -3.15
CA LYS A 119 -18.93 4.15 -2.92
C LYS A 119 -19.43 5.55 -2.56
N LEU A 120 -18.77 6.22 -1.61
CA LEU A 120 -19.10 7.59 -1.19
C LEU A 120 -19.02 8.60 -2.35
N ASP A 121 -17.99 8.47 -3.19
CA ASP A 121 -17.79 9.33 -4.37
C ASP A 121 -18.85 9.07 -5.46
N THR A 122 -19.44 7.87 -5.50
CA THR A 122 -20.40 7.46 -6.53
C THR A 122 -21.87 7.76 -6.15
N GLU A 123 -22.22 7.70 -4.86
CA GLU A 123 -23.64 7.66 -4.45
C GLU A 123 -24.20 8.94 -3.80
N GLY A 124 -23.40 9.96 -3.48
CA GLY A 124 -23.93 11.15 -2.79
C GLY A 124 -24.57 10.80 -1.43
N ASP A 125 -25.36 11.71 -0.83
CA ASP A 125 -25.76 11.72 0.60
C ASP A 125 -26.27 10.39 1.23
N GLU A 126 -26.73 9.40 0.45
CA GLU A 126 -27.17 8.07 0.96
C GLU A 126 -26.00 7.17 1.43
N ALA A 127 -24.80 7.34 0.87
CA ALA A 127 -23.60 6.60 1.29
C ALA A 127 -23.07 7.00 2.68
N SER A 128 -23.67 8.00 3.33
CA SER A 128 -23.33 8.41 4.69
C SER A 128 -23.60 7.29 5.72
N GLU A 129 -24.69 6.52 5.58
CA GLU A 129 -25.04 5.48 6.56
C GLU A 129 -24.17 4.23 6.40
N GLU A 130 -24.02 3.72 5.18
CA GLU A 130 -23.09 2.61 4.87
C GLU A 130 -21.63 3.00 5.13
N GLY A 131 -21.28 4.26 4.83
CA GLY A 131 -20.03 4.93 5.20
C GLY A 131 -19.72 4.82 6.69
N THR A 132 -20.71 5.18 7.52
CA THR A 132 -20.57 5.11 8.97
C THR A 132 -20.57 3.68 9.51
N GLU A 133 -21.30 2.75 8.90
CA GLU A 133 -21.33 1.35 9.32
C GLU A 133 -20.02 0.63 9.00
N LEU A 134 -19.42 0.87 7.82
CA LEU A 134 -18.12 0.32 7.48
C LEU A 134 -17.00 0.95 8.31
N LEU A 135 -17.04 2.27 8.56
CA LEU A 135 -16.15 2.89 9.55
C LEU A 135 -16.32 2.20 10.92
N ALA A 136 -17.55 1.97 11.38
CA ALA A 136 -17.80 1.26 12.63
C ALA A 136 -17.35 -0.21 12.62
N ALA A 137 -17.35 -0.88 11.46
CA ALA A 137 -16.81 -2.23 11.28
C ALA A 137 -15.26 -2.22 11.34
N ILE A 138 -14.63 -1.26 10.67
CA ILE A 138 -13.20 -0.97 10.74
C ILE A 138 -12.79 -0.66 12.19
N PHE A 139 -13.54 0.19 12.89
CA PHE A 139 -13.30 0.53 14.29
C PHE A 139 -13.54 -0.65 15.23
N ARG A 140 -14.41 -1.60 14.88
CA ARG A 140 -14.61 -2.84 15.65
C ARG A 140 -13.45 -3.82 15.46
N GLY A 141 -13.03 -4.07 14.21
CA GLY A 141 -11.88 -4.93 13.92
C GLY A 141 -10.58 -4.38 14.50
N ALA A 142 -10.36 -3.06 14.38
CA ALA A 142 -9.15 -2.43 14.89
C ALA A 142 -9.15 -2.24 16.43
N LYS A 143 -10.33 -2.28 17.08
CA LYS A 143 -10.45 -2.36 18.55
C LYS A 143 -9.94 -3.68 19.13
N GLU A 144 -9.92 -4.75 18.34
CA GLU A 144 -9.46 -6.06 18.78
C GLU A 144 -7.93 -6.17 18.77
N GLU A 145 -7.20 -5.35 18.00
CA GLU A 145 -5.73 -5.48 17.83
C GLU A 145 -4.89 -4.32 18.41
N ASP A 146 -5.26 -3.04 18.28
CA ASP A 146 -4.56 -1.93 18.98
C ASP A 146 -5.37 -0.60 19.03
N PRO A 147 -5.91 -0.20 20.20
CA PRO A 147 -6.72 1.00 20.34
C PRO A 147 -6.01 2.35 20.10
N GLN A 148 -4.68 2.42 20.19
CA GLN A 148 -3.94 3.69 20.10
C GLN A 148 -3.65 4.10 18.65
N ALA A 149 -3.31 3.14 17.78
CA ALA A 149 -3.09 3.36 16.35
C ALA A 149 -4.38 3.83 15.66
N VAL A 150 -5.49 3.24 16.05
CA VAL A 150 -6.86 3.54 15.59
C VAL A 150 -7.26 4.98 15.88
N MET A 151 -6.89 5.50 17.06
CA MET A 151 -7.18 6.88 17.45
C MET A 151 -6.32 7.92 16.71
N GLY A 152 -5.13 7.53 16.25
CA GLY A 152 -4.28 8.38 15.41
C GLY A 152 -4.86 8.59 14.01
N VAL A 153 -5.30 7.49 13.38
CA VAL A 153 -5.92 7.51 12.04
C VAL A 153 -7.29 8.19 12.08
N LEU A 154 -8.12 7.93 13.09
CA LEU A 154 -9.42 8.61 13.26
C LEU A 154 -9.27 10.13 13.41
N ARG A 155 -8.27 10.61 14.18
CA ARG A 155 -8.02 12.05 14.37
C ARG A 155 -7.55 12.72 13.09
N MET A 156 -6.72 12.05 12.29
CA MET A 156 -6.29 12.51 10.98
C MET A 156 -7.45 12.63 9.99
N THR A 157 -8.30 11.61 9.92
CA THR A 157 -9.45 11.58 9.00
C THR A 157 -10.50 12.64 9.39
N LEU A 158 -10.80 12.81 10.70
CA LEU A 158 -11.67 13.88 11.19
C LEU A 158 -11.08 15.28 10.98
N ALA A 159 -9.76 15.45 11.08
CA ALA A 159 -9.10 16.73 10.78
C ALA A 159 -9.18 17.07 9.28
N ALA A 160 -8.98 16.08 8.40
CA ALA A 160 -9.11 16.24 6.96
C ALA A 160 -10.56 16.58 6.54
N MET A 161 -11.56 15.96 7.18
CA MET A 161 -12.98 16.27 6.93
C MET A 161 -13.41 17.64 7.46
N LYS A 162 -12.83 18.13 8.56
CA LYS A 162 -13.08 19.49 9.08
C LYS A 162 -12.37 20.59 8.28
N MET A 163 -11.38 20.26 7.46
CA MET A 163 -10.64 21.21 6.61
C MET A 163 -11.30 21.46 5.25
N ASN A 164 -12.48 20.91 4.98
CA ASN A 164 -13.29 21.32 3.85
C ASN A 164 -14.39 22.28 4.35
N PRO A 165 -14.12 23.61 4.48
CA PRO A 165 -15.19 24.56 4.65
C PRO A 165 -16.04 24.45 3.39
N ARG A 166 -17.27 23.97 3.53
CA ARG A 166 -18.30 24.02 2.49
C ARG A 166 -18.20 25.37 1.80
N LYS A 167 -17.69 25.39 0.57
CA LYS A 167 -17.67 26.60 -0.25
C LYS A 167 -19.11 27.00 -0.42
N ASP A 168 -19.42 28.21 0.03
CA ASP A 168 -20.74 28.80 0.11
C ASP A 168 -21.61 28.45 -1.11
N ARG A 169 -22.74 27.77 -0.87
CA ARG A 169 -23.88 27.88 -1.79
C ARG A 169 -24.48 29.26 -1.58
N SER A 170 -23.93 30.23 -2.28
CA SER A 170 -24.56 31.52 -2.55
C SER A 170 -24.95 31.57 -4.01
N SER A 171 -26.24 31.85 -4.24
CA SER A 171 -26.96 32.10 -5.50
C SER A 171 -27.76 30.91 -6.04
#